data_AF-A0A8T3R1W2-F1
#
_entry.id   AF-A0A8T3R1W2-F1
#
_cell.length_a   1.000
_cell.length_b   1.000
_cell.length_c   1.000
_cell.angle_alpha   90.00
_cell.angle_beta   90.00
_cell.angle_gamma   90.00
#
_symmetry.space_group_name_H-M   'P 1'
#
loop_
_entity.id
_entity.type
_entity.pdbx_description
1 polymer ?
#
loop_
_entity_poly.entity_id
_entity_poly.type
_entity_poly.pdbx_seq_one_letter_code
_entity_poly.pdbx_strand_id
1 'polypeptide(L)'
;MDRDVAHWLDVATARPFRERLATIVALAAIVAGLLTISVGRFDSGVRLMTLGDRVVVADVQPRSIAAQNGLRVGMVVTSLQGVTLVRLPQFIYPSAAPTPDPATGELTAPGPIGIDPPQPIITALDPAMMADLLARPTLELEAVDGAVIDASQPDSYGIVSLYDNGLDGVRMTLPFYVLGIVLLALVGWWLASGRAGDNLRALAGPMAVAVSVPFLVRPLDATWSASLFVLSGVLIALGVIPLALTLADRVDDHDDQRLVTFAALGCALGAAVVAVIASGMLPWSGEGFTRWALAGAAPLIPGLAAAGPIARVSIVATPSRRLLESTEYAVLGATPAVALASDGAPFPFPLALWFLLILAAGRFTVRPLARLATRAVLQRDLVVAATEAERARVAADIHDDALQELTLLVHRLDAAGDTQGAELARTVSDRLRAICGDLRLPILDDLGVGPALDWLVLRIERLAGGEVRLERSDGARPPANVELAFFRVAQEALANAVKHGRPPILVRYATTPAGASLSIDDAGTGIEPDAGAGAERAGHFGILNMQQRAEAIGAILDVRRWPSGGTHVALEWRSGQLRTAR
;
A
#
# COMPACT_ATOMS: atom_id res chain seq x y z
N MET A 1 -26.80 -6.42 -26.69
CA MET A 1 -26.29 -7.09 -25.47
C MET A 1 -24.99 -6.46 -24.97
N ASP A 2 -24.05 -6.06 -25.85
CA ASP A 2 -22.78 -5.44 -25.42
C ASP A 2 -22.89 -4.01 -24.82
N ARG A 3 -23.82 -3.17 -25.29
CA ARG A 3 -23.93 -1.77 -24.80
C ARG A 3 -24.46 -1.65 -23.36
N ASP A 4 -25.40 -2.51 -22.98
CA ASP A 4 -26.01 -2.46 -21.64
C ASP A 4 -25.06 -3.02 -20.57
N VAL A 5 -24.27 -4.04 -20.91
CA VAL A 5 -23.23 -4.59 -20.03
C VAL A 5 -22.09 -3.58 -19.85
N ALA A 6 -21.68 -2.88 -20.91
CA ALA A 6 -20.68 -1.83 -20.84
C ALA A 6 -21.14 -0.64 -19.98
N HIS A 7 -22.39 -0.21 -20.12
CA HIS A 7 -22.95 0.86 -19.27
C HIS A 7 -23.01 0.46 -17.80
N TRP A 8 -23.39 -0.79 -17.49
CA TRP A 8 -23.41 -1.30 -16.12
C TRP A 8 -22.02 -1.39 -15.49
N LEU A 9 -21.00 -1.79 -16.26
CA LEU A 9 -19.61 -1.80 -15.82
C LEU A 9 -19.11 -0.38 -15.48
N ASP A 10 -19.41 0.62 -16.30
CA ASP A 10 -19.03 2.02 -16.03
C ASP A 10 -19.68 2.59 -14.76
N VAL A 11 -20.92 2.19 -14.47
CA VAL A 11 -21.63 2.60 -13.24
C VAL A 11 -21.05 1.88 -12.02
N ALA A 12 -20.68 0.59 -12.16
CA ALA A 12 -20.11 -0.22 -11.08
C ALA A 12 -18.66 0.16 -10.74
N THR A 13 -17.88 0.66 -11.69
CA THR A 13 -16.50 1.15 -11.47
C THR A 13 -16.46 2.60 -10.97
N ALA A 14 -17.57 3.34 -11.01
CA ALA A 14 -17.62 4.71 -10.49
C ALA A 14 -17.23 4.76 -8.99
N ARG A 15 -16.24 5.60 -8.65
CA ARG A 15 -15.78 5.81 -7.27
C ARG A 15 -16.91 6.05 -6.24
N PRO A 16 -17.92 6.91 -6.51
CA PRO A 16 -19.00 7.12 -5.55
C PRO A 16 -19.88 5.88 -5.32
N PHE A 17 -19.98 4.96 -6.30
CA PHE A 17 -20.70 3.70 -6.12
C PHE A 17 -19.95 2.77 -5.16
N ARG A 18 -18.63 2.60 -5.35
CA ARG A 18 -17.78 1.74 -4.52
C ARG A 18 -17.75 2.19 -3.05
N GLU A 19 -17.62 3.49 -2.81
CA GLU A 19 -17.63 4.06 -1.46
C GLU A 19 -19.01 3.89 -0.78
N ARG A 20 -20.11 4.05 -1.52
CA ARG A 20 -21.47 3.77 -1.01
C ARG A 20 -21.66 2.29 -0.69
N LEU A 21 -21.22 1.39 -1.57
CA LEU A 21 -21.30 -0.06 -1.35
C LEU A 21 -20.52 -0.47 -0.10
N ALA A 22 -19.27 0.00 0.04
CA ALA A 22 -18.46 -0.24 1.22
C ALA A 22 -19.18 0.22 2.51
N THR A 23 -19.76 1.42 2.48
CA THR A 23 -20.48 1.99 3.64
C THR A 23 -21.71 1.15 4.01
N ILE A 24 -22.51 0.73 3.01
CA ILE A 24 -23.70 -0.10 3.21
C ILE A 24 -23.33 -1.45 3.83
N VAL A 25 -22.29 -2.11 3.29
CA VAL A 25 -21.85 -3.42 3.80
C VAL A 25 -21.30 -3.31 5.23
N ALA A 26 -20.52 -2.26 5.52
CA ALA A 26 -20.02 -2.02 6.86
C ALA A 26 -21.16 -1.83 7.88
N LEU A 27 -22.16 -1.00 7.54
CA LEU A 27 -23.32 -0.76 8.39
C LEU A 27 -24.13 -2.05 8.60
N ALA A 28 -24.35 -2.83 7.54
CA ALA A 28 -25.05 -4.10 7.63
C ALA A 28 -24.32 -5.10 8.54
N ALA A 29 -23.00 -5.21 8.45
CA ALA A 29 -22.20 -6.07 9.31
C ALA A 29 -22.20 -5.63 10.78
N ILE A 30 -22.11 -4.31 11.03
CA ILE A 30 -22.21 -3.75 12.39
C ILE A 30 -23.58 -4.08 12.99
N VAL A 31 -24.66 -3.76 12.26
CA VAL A 31 -26.04 -3.96 12.75
C VAL A 31 -26.32 -5.45 12.96
N ALA A 32 -25.94 -6.31 12.03
CA ALA A 32 -26.13 -7.76 12.16
C ALA A 32 -25.38 -8.31 13.38
N GLY A 33 -24.09 -7.99 13.54
CA GLY A 33 -23.31 -8.44 14.69
C GLY A 33 -23.85 -7.92 16.01
N LEU A 34 -24.26 -6.64 16.09
CA LEU A 34 -24.85 -6.05 17.29
C LEU A 34 -26.19 -6.67 17.64
N LEU A 35 -27.06 -6.89 16.66
CA LEU A 35 -28.34 -7.57 16.85
C LEU A 35 -28.13 -9.00 17.34
N THR A 36 -27.18 -9.74 16.77
CA THR A 36 -26.85 -11.09 17.24
C THR A 36 -26.35 -11.09 18.68
N ILE A 37 -25.48 -10.14 19.04
CA ILE A 37 -25.03 -9.95 20.42
C ILE A 37 -26.18 -9.59 21.37
N SER A 38 -27.16 -8.80 20.90
CA SER A 38 -28.27 -8.28 21.71
C SER A 38 -29.42 -9.27 21.86
N VAL A 39 -29.70 -10.08 20.83
CA VAL A 39 -30.87 -10.99 20.76
C VAL A 39 -30.61 -12.31 21.49
N GLY A 40 -29.35 -12.80 21.52
CA GLY A 40 -28.90 -13.94 22.32
C GLY A 40 -29.85 -15.14 22.37
N ARG A 41 -29.72 -16.10 21.42
CA ARG A 41 -30.46 -17.38 21.46
C ARG A 41 -29.74 -18.47 20.67
N PHE A 42 -29.96 -19.77 20.88
CA PHE A 42 -30.25 -20.69 22.02
C PHE A 42 -30.73 -21.99 21.33
N ASP A 43 -29.77 -22.80 20.91
CA ASP A 43 -29.98 -24.21 20.59
C ASP A 43 -28.69 -24.91 21.00
N SER A 44 -28.75 -25.69 22.07
CA SER A 44 -27.61 -26.50 22.52
C SER A 44 -27.31 -27.66 21.55
N GLY A 45 -28.11 -27.79 20.49
CA GLY A 45 -28.01 -28.79 19.45
C GLY A 45 -28.56 -30.14 19.88
N VAL A 46 -29.39 -30.18 20.92
CA VAL A 46 -29.95 -31.43 21.46
C VAL A 46 -31.43 -31.47 21.21
N ARG A 47 -31.89 -32.56 20.60
CA ARG A 47 -33.30 -32.90 20.58
C ARG A 47 -33.58 -34.00 21.58
N LEU A 48 -34.55 -33.75 22.45
CA LEU A 48 -35.01 -34.71 23.45
C LEU A 48 -36.30 -35.37 22.96
N MET A 49 -36.50 -36.63 23.32
CA MET A 49 -37.77 -37.33 23.14
C MET A 49 -38.09 -38.18 24.36
N THR A 50 -39.37 -38.43 24.57
CA THR A 50 -39.83 -39.37 25.59
C THR A 50 -39.85 -40.78 25.01
N LEU A 51 -39.16 -41.72 25.65
CA LEU A 51 -39.16 -43.13 25.32
C LEU A 51 -39.64 -43.92 26.55
N GLY A 52 -40.92 -44.31 26.54
CA GLY A 52 -41.56 -44.91 27.71
C GLY A 52 -41.73 -43.89 28.85
N ASP A 53 -41.13 -44.18 30.00
CA ASP A 53 -41.09 -43.35 31.20
C ASP A 53 -39.80 -42.52 31.33
N ARG A 54 -38.87 -42.62 30.36
CA ARG A 54 -37.58 -41.92 30.35
C ARG A 54 -37.55 -40.83 29.27
N VAL A 55 -36.79 -39.78 29.54
CA VAL A 55 -36.40 -38.79 28.51
C VAL A 55 -35.02 -39.20 27.99
N VAL A 56 -34.90 -39.26 26.67
CA VAL A 56 -33.65 -39.65 26.00
C VAL A 56 -33.22 -38.61 24.98
N VAL A 57 -31.92 -38.56 24.75
CA VAL A 57 -31.31 -37.76 23.68
C VAL A 57 -31.64 -38.42 22.34
N ALA A 58 -32.57 -37.81 21.60
CA ALA A 58 -33.06 -38.30 20.31
C ALA A 58 -32.10 -37.97 19.17
N ASP A 59 -31.51 -36.78 19.23
CA ASP A 59 -30.56 -36.28 18.23
C ASP A 59 -29.57 -35.33 18.89
N VAL A 60 -28.33 -35.37 18.43
CA VAL A 60 -27.28 -34.41 18.82
C VAL A 60 -26.67 -33.87 17.55
N GLN A 61 -26.86 -32.58 17.30
CA GLN A 61 -26.24 -31.89 16.19
C GLN A 61 -24.71 -31.97 16.34
N PRO A 62 -23.97 -32.47 15.34
CA PRO A 62 -22.51 -32.56 15.44
C PRO A 62 -21.86 -31.19 15.59
N ARG A 63 -20.79 -31.12 16.41
CA ARG A 63 -20.10 -29.89 16.85
C ARG A 63 -20.90 -28.90 17.71
N SER A 64 -22.17 -29.17 18.00
CA SER A 64 -22.93 -28.40 19.00
C SER A 64 -22.26 -28.43 20.38
N ILE A 65 -22.63 -27.49 21.26
CA ILE A 65 -22.14 -27.46 22.63
C ILE A 65 -22.44 -28.80 23.33
N ALA A 66 -23.57 -29.43 23.01
CA ALA A 66 -23.86 -30.77 23.51
C ALA A 66 -22.89 -31.85 23.02
N ALA A 67 -22.56 -31.88 21.73
CA ALA A 67 -21.57 -32.82 21.20
C ALA A 67 -20.18 -32.59 21.82
N GLN A 68 -19.79 -31.33 22.06
CA GLN A 68 -18.51 -30.97 22.69
C GLN A 68 -18.42 -31.41 24.16
N ASN A 69 -19.53 -31.32 24.89
CA ASN A 69 -19.63 -31.83 26.26
C ASN A 69 -19.72 -33.37 26.31
N GLY A 70 -19.87 -34.04 25.16
CA GLY A 70 -19.84 -35.50 25.06
C GLY A 70 -21.22 -36.18 25.03
N LEU A 71 -22.30 -35.43 24.83
CA LEU A 71 -23.65 -35.99 24.68
C LEU A 71 -23.75 -36.83 23.41
N ARG A 72 -24.44 -37.97 23.52
CA ARG A 72 -24.64 -38.91 22.42
C ARG A 72 -26.11 -39.31 22.32
N VAL A 73 -26.53 -39.65 21.10
CA VAL A 73 -27.85 -40.21 20.85
C VAL A 73 -28.03 -41.49 21.67
N GLY A 74 -29.18 -41.61 22.33
CA GLY A 74 -29.52 -42.75 23.20
C GLY A 74 -29.12 -42.58 24.67
N MET A 75 -28.42 -41.50 25.04
CA MET A 75 -28.21 -41.18 26.46
C MET A 75 -29.54 -40.85 27.15
N VAL A 76 -29.68 -41.30 28.39
CA VAL A 76 -30.86 -41.06 29.24
C VAL A 76 -30.62 -39.80 30.04
N VAL A 77 -31.58 -38.89 30.01
CA VAL A 77 -31.53 -37.62 30.73
C VAL A 77 -31.88 -37.84 32.19
N THR A 78 -30.97 -37.49 33.09
CA THR A 78 -31.12 -37.62 34.54
C THR A 78 -31.62 -36.34 35.18
N SER A 79 -31.21 -35.19 34.65
CA SER A 79 -31.67 -33.86 35.08
C SER A 79 -31.87 -32.96 33.86
N LEU A 80 -32.94 -32.16 33.88
CA LEU A 80 -33.26 -31.18 32.84
C LEU A 80 -33.71 -29.87 33.49
N GLN A 81 -33.00 -28.77 33.23
CA GLN A 81 -33.31 -27.45 33.78
C GLN A 81 -33.52 -27.44 35.31
N GLY A 82 -32.64 -28.14 36.03
CA GLY A 82 -32.71 -28.28 37.49
C GLY A 82 -33.81 -29.23 38.00
N VAL A 83 -34.58 -29.87 37.11
CA VAL A 83 -35.58 -30.89 37.47
C VAL A 83 -34.96 -32.28 37.32
N THR A 84 -34.87 -33.01 38.43
CA THR A 84 -34.40 -34.40 38.43
C THR A 84 -35.45 -35.33 37.81
N LEU A 85 -35.11 -35.94 36.67
CA LEU A 85 -35.94 -36.92 35.98
C LEU A 85 -35.62 -38.36 36.46
N VAL A 86 -34.33 -38.64 36.70
CA VAL A 86 -33.86 -39.95 37.18
C VAL A 86 -32.89 -39.73 38.34
N ARG A 87 -33.24 -40.25 39.51
CA ARG A 87 -32.36 -40.23 40.69
C ARG A 87 -31.44 -41.44 40.63
N LEU A 88 -30.15 -41.19 40.42
CA LEU A 88 -29.12 -42.23 40.37
C LEU A 88 -28.66 -42.64 41.78
N PRO A 89 -28.22 -43.89 41.96
CA PRO A 89 -27.58 -44.35 43.19
C PRO A 89 -26.35 -43.50 43.56
N GLN A 90 -26.31 -42.94 44.76
CA GLN A 90 -25.18 -42.17 45.27
C GLN A 90 -24.70 -42.70 46.61
N PHE A 91 -23.38 -42.67 46.84
CA PHE A 91 -22.80 -43.03 48.14
C PHE A 91 -23.16 -42.01 49.22
N ILE A 92 -23.69 -42.49 50.32
CA ILE A 92 -23.95 -41.69 51.51
C ILE A 92 -22.70 -41.73 52.39
N TYR A 93 -22.12 -40.57 52.65
CA TYR A 93 -21.01 -40.43 53.60
C TYR A 93 -21.52 -39.99 54.98
N PRO A 94 -20.84 -40.37 56.07
CA PRO A 94 -21.17 -39.87 57.40
C PRO A 94 -21.02 -38.35 57.45
N SER A 95 -21.95 -37.66 58.10
CA SER A 95 -21.84 -36.23 58.39
C SER A 95 -20.88 -35.90 59.53
N ALA A 96 -20.37 -36.91 60.23
CA ALA A 96 -19.46 -36.75 61.37
C ALA A 96 -18.03 -36.44 60.89
N ALA A 97 -17.33 -35.58 61.64
CA ALA A 97 -15.93 -35.26 61.39
C ALA A 97 -15.06 -36.53 61.46
N PRO A 98 -14.03 -36.66 60.59
CA PRO A 98 -13.13 -37.81 60.60
C PRO A 98 -12.51 -37.95 61.99
N THR A 99 -12.58 -39.16 62.56
CA THR A 99 -11.97 -39.48 63.85
C THR A 99 -10.53 -39.94 63.59
N PRO A 100 -9.52 -39.44 64.32
CA PRO A 100 -8.12 -39.85 64.10
C PRO A 100 -7.97 -41.35 64.37
N ASP A 101 -7.23 -42.05 63.50
CA ASP A 101 -6.87 -43.44 63.74
C ASP A 101 -6.07 -43.54 65.05
N PRO A 102 -6.51 -44.34 66.03
CA PRO A 102 -5.86 -44.44 67.34
C PRO A 102 -4.43 -45.01 67.30
N ALA A 103 -4.02 -45.68 66.21
CA ALA A 103 -2.69 -46.24 66.04
C ALA A 103 -1.71 -45.32 65.29
N THR A 104 -2.18 -44.53 64.32
CA THR A 104 -1.33 -43.71 63.45
C THR A 104 -1.52 -42.20 63.64
N GLY A 105 -2.63 -41.78 64.28
CA GLY A 105 -3.01 -40.37 64.43
C GLY A 105 -3.49 -39.72 63.13
N GLU A 106 -3.56 -40.45 62.02
CA GLU A 106 -4.01 -39.93 60.73
C GLU A 106 -5.55 -39.82 60.70
N LEU A 107 -6.04 -38.70 60.19
CA LEU A 107 -7.46 -38.51 59.90
C LEU A 107 -7.78 -39.28 58.61
N THR A 108 -8.36 -40.46 58.74
CA THR A 108 -8.87 -41.21 57.58
C THR A 108 -10.20 -40.60 57.13
N ALA A 109 -10.32 -40.32 55.83
CA ALA A 109 -11.59 -39.90 55.26
C ALA A 109 -12.64 -41.00 55.50
N PRO A 110 -13.82 -40.67 56.03
CA PRO A 110 -14.83 -41.68 56.29
C PRO A 110 -15.27 -42.38 54.98
N GLY A 111 -15.33 -43.71 55.01
CA GLY A 111 -15.90 -44.50 53.92
C GLY A 111 -17.42 -44.33 53.82
N PRO A 112 -18.03 -44.70 52.68
CA PRO A 112 -19.48 -44.58 52.51
C PRO A 112 -20.26 -45.57 53.39
N ILE A 113 -21.34 -45.12 54.02
CA ILE A 113 -22.22 -45.92 54.92
C ILE A 113 -23.29 -46.69 54.13
N GLY A 114 -23.61 -46.25 52.92
CA GLY A 114 -24.63 -46.87 52.09
C GLY A 114 -24.78 -46.20 50.74
N ILE A 115 -25.74 -46.67 49.96
CA ILE A 115 -26.09 -46.12 48.65
C ILE A 115 -27.58 -45.80 48.65
N ASP A 116 -27.96 -44.58 48.25
CA ASP A 116 -29.36 -44.15 48.15
C ASP A 116 -29.60 -43.34 46.86
N PRO A 117 -30.59 -43.70 46.03
CA PRO A 117 -31.40 -44.93 46.09
C PRO A 117 -30.60 -46.19 45.70
N PRO A 118 -31.00 -47.39 46.18
CA PRO A 118 -30.29 -48.65 45.87
C PRO A 118 -30.37 -49.03 44.38
N GLN A 119 -31.35 -48.50 43.66
CA GLN A 119 -31.50 -48.62 42.20
C GLN A 119 -31.94 -47.26 41.63
N PRO A 120 -31.68 -46.98 40.34
CA PRO A 120 -32.18 -45.76 39.69
C PRO A 120 -33.69 -45.62 39.83
N ILE A 121 -34.17 -44.50 40.38
CA ILE A 121 -35.60 -44.20 40.53
C ILE A 121 -36.01 -43.16 39.50
N ILE A 122 -37.00 -43.49 38.68
CA ILE A 122 -37.62 -42.56 37.74
C ILE A 122 -38.61 -41.69 38.50
N THR A 123 -38.45 -40.38 38.40
CA THR A 123 -39.33 -39.41 39.05
C THR A 123 -40.57 -39.21 38.20
N ALA A 124 -41.74 -39.58 38.73
CA ALA A 124 -43.01 -39.34 38.03
C ALA A 124 -43.32 -37.84 37.98
N LEU A 125 -43.39 -37.29 36.77
CA LEU A 125 -43.72 -35.89 36.52
C LEU A 125 -45.06 -35.81 35.78
N ASP A 126 -45.84 -34.76 36.05
CA ASP A 126 -47.08 -34.47 35.32
C ASP A 126 -46.78 -34.35 33.81
N PRO A 127 -47.52 -35.06 32.92
CA PRO A 127 -47.38 -34.92 31.48
C PRO A 127 -47.40 -33.48 30.97
N ALA A 128 -48.19 -32.59 31.58
CA ALA A 128 -48.24 -31.18 31.20
C ALA A 128 -46.92 -30.45 31.51
N MET A 129 -46.32 -30.74 32.67
CA MET A 129 -45.03 -30.18 33.07
C MET A 129 -43.88 -30.75 32.24
N MET A 130 -43.93 -32.04 31.90
CA MET A 130 -42.95 -32.66 31.00
C MET A 130 -43.01 -32.02 29.59
N ALA A 131 -44.21 -31.78 29.07
CA ALA A 131 -44.39 -31.13 27.78
C ALA A 131 -43.85 -29.69 27.77
N ASP A 132 -44.07 -28.93 28.85
CA ASP A 132 -43.51 -27.58 29.02
C ASP A 132 -41.97 -27.59 29.12
N LEU A 133 -41.39 -28.53 29.89
CA LEU A 133 -39.93 -28.70 29.97
C LEU A 133 -39.30 -29.01 28.61
N LEU A 134 -39.92 -29.88 27.81
CA LEU A 134 -39.43 -30.26 26.48
C LEU A 134 -39.66 -29.16 25.42
N ALA A 135 -40.59 -28.23 25.66
CA ALA A 135 -40.87 -27.11 24.74
C ALA A 135 -39.88 -25.93 24.92
N ARG A 136 -39.19 -25.86 26.06
CA ARG A 136 -38.19 -24.82 26.36
C ARG A 136 -36.82 -25.18 25.77
N PRO A 137 -35.99 -24.17 25.42
CA PRO A 137 -34.62 -24.43 24.99
C PRO A 137 -33.82 -25.10 26.11
N THR A 138 -33.06 -26.15 25.78
CA THR A 138 -32.28 -26.94 26.75
C THR A 138 -31.03 -26.18 27.17
N LEU A 139 -31.08 -25.54 28.34
CA LEU A 139 -29.97 -24.74 28.91
C LEU A 139 -29.09 -25.55 29.86
N GLU A 140 -29.69 -26.49 30.57
CA GLU A 140 -29.03 -27.32 31.54
C GLU A 140 -29.57 -28.74 31.38
N LEU A 141 -28.65 -29.68 31.19
CA LEU A 141 -28.95 -31.08 30.92
C LEU A 141 -27.87 -31.95 31.54
N GLU A 142 -28.27 -32.97 32.27
CA GLU A 142 -27.38 -34.06 32.66
C GLU A 142 -27.89 -35.35 32.03
N ALA A 143 -26.98 -36.12 31.45
CA ALA A 143 -27.32 -37.39 30.84
C ALA A 143 -26.27 -38.45 31.12
N VAL A 144 -26.71 -39.70 31.11
CA VAL A 144 -25.89 -40.88 31.33
C VAL A 144 -26.15 -41.88 30.20
N ASP A 145 -25.15 -42.67 29.86
CA ASP A 145 -25.33 -43.77 28.91
C ASP A 145 -26.39 -44.75 29.44
N GLY A 146 -27.42 -45.02 28.63
CA GLY A 146 -28.53 -45.89 29.01
C GLY A 146 -28.08 -47.30 29.39
N ALA A 147 -27.00 -47.81 28.79
CA ALA A 147 -26.44 -49.12 29.13
C ALA A 147 -25.93 -49.20 30.59
N VAL A 148 -25.48 -48.07 31.15
CA VAL A 148 -24.94 -48.01 32.52
C VAL A 148 -26.07 -47.94 33.56
N ILE A 149 -27.19 -47.29 33.22
CA ILE A 149 -28.38 -47.26 34.08
C ILE A 149 -28.93 -48.67 34.29
N ASP A 150 -28.99 -49.46 33.22
CA ASP A 150 -29.53 -50.81 33.29
C ASP A 150 -28.57 -51.78 34.01
N ALA A 151 -27.26 -51.49 34.06
CA ALA A 151 -26.26 -52.27 34.78
C ALA A 151 -26.22 -52.01 36.31
N SER A 152 -26.87 -50.95 36.81
CA SER A 152 -27.00 -50.61 38.25
C SER A 152 -25.67 -50.58 39.04
N GLN A 153 -24.58 -50.07 38.45
CA GLN A 153 -23.28 -49.96 39.11
C GLN A 153 -22.99 -48.52 39.59
N PRO A 154 -22.92 -48.28 40.91
CA PRO A 154 -22.80 -46.93 41.50
C PRO A 154 -21.49 -46.20 41.16
N ASP A 155 -20.40 -46.93 40.88
CA ASP A 155 -19.08 -46.37 40.58
C ASP A 155 -18.86 -45.98 39.10
N SER A 156 -19.84 -46.26 38.23
CA SER A 156 -19.64 -46.22 36.76
C SER A 156 -20.45 -45.15 36.01
N TYR A 157 -21.24 -44.34 36.71
CA TYR A 157 -22.06 -43.31 36.08
C TYR A 157 -21.20 -42.14 35.60
N GLY A 158 -20.67 -42.26 34.38
CA GLY A 158 -20.09 -41.12 33.66
C GLY A 158 -21.17 -40.13 33.27
N ILE A 159 -21.52 -39.23 34.20
CA ILE A 159 -22.50 -38.17 33.96
C ILE A 159 -21.88 -37.16 32.99
N VAL A 160 -22.57 -36.95 31.88
CA VAL A 160 -22.29 -35.87 30.96
C VAL A 160 -23.21 -34.70 31.30
N SER A 161 -22.62 -33.62 31.80
CA SER A 161 -23.34 -32.38 32.11
C SER A 161 -23.13 -31.37 30.98
N LEU A 162 -24.22 -30.73 30.58
CA LEU A 162 -24.27 -29.61 29.65
C LEU A 162 -24.85 -28.43 30.42
N TYR A 163 -24.08 -27.35 30.49
CA TYR A 163 -24.53 -26.06 31.00
C TYR A 163 -24.24 -24.99 29.96
N ASP A 164 -25.29 -24.41 29.40
CA ASP A 164 -25.23 -23.38 28.38
C ASP A 164 -26.22 -22.26 28.71
N ASN A 165 -25.69 -21.11 29.11
CA ASN A 165 -26.49 -19.91 29.33
C ASN A 165 -26.86 -19.17 28.03
N GLY A 166 -26.53 -19.75 26.87
CA GLY A 166 -26.82 -19.27 25.50
C GLY A 166 -26.13 -17.97 25.12
N LEU A 167 -25.33 -17.41 26.03
CA LEU A 167 -24.66 -16.14 25.89
C LEU A 167 -23.15 -16.31 25.88
N ASP A 168 -22.59 -17.38 26.44
CA ASP A 168 -21.15 -17.55 26.56
C ASP A 168 -20.45 -17.66 25.20
N GLY A 169 -21.03 -18.41 24.24
CA GLY A 169 -20.51 -18.46 22.87
C GLY A 169 -20.45 -17.08 22.21
N VAL A 170 -21.49 -16.26 22.37
CA VAL A 170 -21.57 -14.91 21.81
C VAL A 170 -20.68 -13.93 22.57
N ARG A 171 -20.58 -14.03 23.91
CA ARG A 171 -19.69 -13.22 24.75
C ARG A 171 -18.23 -13.44 24.39
N MET A 172 -17.83 -14.67 24.06
CA MET A 172 -16.49 -15.00 23.56
C MET A 172 -16.18 -14.32 22.21
N THR A 173 -17.20 -13.91 21.44
CA THR A 173 -17.00 -13.15 20.19
C THR A 173 -16.89 -11.63 20.38
N LEU A 174 -17.25 -11.09 21.55
CA LEU A 174 -17.24 -9.65 21.81
C LEU A 174 -15.87 -8.98 21.56
N PRO A 175 -14.72 -9.57 21.96
CA PRO A 175 -13.41 -8.99 21.65
C PRO A 175 -13.15 -8.86 20.15
N PHE A 176 -13.63 -9.82 19.35
CA PHE A 176 -13.50 -9.79 17.90
C PHE A 176 -14.39 -8.73 17.28
N TYR A 177 -15.63 -8.60 17.75
CA TYR A 177 -16.54 -7.55 17.29
C TYR A 177 -15.95 -6.15 17.56
N VAL A 178 -15.41 -5.91 18.76
CA VAL A 178 -14.72 -4.66 19.11
C VAL A 178 -13.50 -4.43 18.21
N LEU A 179 -12.70 -5.47 17.97
CA LEU A 179 -11.56 -5.39 17.05
C LEU A 179 -12.00 -5.01 15.63
N GLY A 180 -13.11 -5.56 15.13
CA GLY A 180 -13.69 -5.18 13.85
C GLY A 180 -14.00 -3.68 13.75
N ILE A 181 -14.61 -3.11 14.78
CA ILE A 181 -14.88 -1.65 14.86
C ILE A 181 -13.58 -0.85 14.87
N VAL A 182 -12.59 -1.27 15.66
CA VAL A 182 -11.28 -0.61 15.74
C VAL A 182 -10.57 -0.64 14.39
N LEU A 183 -10.56 -1.79 13.70
CA LEU A 183 -9.95 -1.94 12.38
C LEU A 183 -10.64 -1.07 11.34
N LEU A 184 -11.97 -1.03 11.33
CA LEU A 184 -12.75 -0.19 10.42
C LEU A 184 -12.35 1.29 10.56
N ALA A 185 -12.24 1.79 11.81
CA ALA A 185 -11.84 3.16 12.07
C ALA A 185 -10.35 3.42 11.77
N LEU A 186 -9.46 2.56 12.25
CA LEU A 186 -8.00 2.77 12.20
C LEU A 186 -7.44 2.60 10.79
N VAL A 187 -7.85 1.56 10.06
CA VAL A 187 -7.42 1.34 8.67
C VAL A 187 -7.96 2.46 7.78
N GLY A 188 -9.24 2.80 7.94
CA GLY A 188 -9.87 3.89 7.19
C GLY A 188 -9.16 5.23 7.44
N TRP A 189 -8.92 5.59 8.70
CA TRP A 189 -8.22 6.82 9.07
C TRP A 189 -6.76 6.84 8.59
N TRP A 190 -6.02 5.75 8.76
CA TRP A 190 -4.61 5.67 8.38
C TRP A 190 -4.43 5.89 6.86
N LEU A 191 -5.22 5.19 6.05
CA LEU A 191 -5.20 5.34 4.59
C LEU A 191 -5.72 6.70 4.15
N ALA A 192 -6.84 7.19 4.70
CA ALA A 192 -7.40 8.50 4.35
C ALA A 192 -6.47 9.66 4.69
N SER A 193 -5.70 9.55 5.79
CA SER A 193 -4.73 10.57 6.18
C SER A 193 -3.57 10.73 5.19
N GLY A 194 -3.38 9.80 4.25
CA GLY A 194 -2.28 9.81 3.28
C GLY A 194 -0.92 9.45 3.88
N ARG A 195 -0.86 9.01 5.14
CA ARG A 195 0.37 8.56 5.80
C ARG A 195 0.99 7.32 5.15
N ALA A 196 0.18 6.53 4.44
CA ALA A 196 0.61 5.38 3.66
C ALA A 196 1.03 5.76 2.21
N GLY A 197 0.90 7.03 1.82
CA GLY A 197 1.13 7.50 0.45
C GLY A 197 -0.18 7.91 -0.24
N ASP A 198 -0.12 8.98 -1.05
CA ASP A 198 -1.31 9.57 -1.69
C ASP A 198 -2.03 8.59 -2.63
N ASN A 199 -1.28 7.68 -3.26
CA ASN A 199 -1.83 6.66 -4.15
C ASN A 199 -2.77 5.68 -3.42
N LEU A 200 -2.58 5.47 -2.12
CA LEU A 200 -3.36 4.52 -1.33
C LEU A 200 -4.62 5.13 -0.71
N ARG A 201 -4.80 6.46 -0.75
CA ARG A 201 -5.98 7.14 -0.19
C ARG A 201 -7.29 6.62 -0.77
N ALA A 202 -7.31 6.28 -2.05
CA ALA A 202 -8.49 5.73 -2.72
C ALA A 202 -8.95 4.38 -2.15
N LEU A 203 -8.06 3.64 -1.48
CA LEU A 203 -8.38 2.35 -0.86
C LEU A 203 -8.96 2.47 0.55
N ALA A 204 -9.01 3.68 1.14
CA ALA A 204 -9.32 3.85 2.55
C ALA A 204 -10.64 3.19 3.00
N GLY A 205 -11.74 3.52 2.33
CA GLY A 205 -13.05 2.90 2.61
C GLY A 205 -13.08 1.40 2.25
N PRO A 206 -12.80 1.02 0.99
CA PRO A 206 -12.85 -0.37 0.55
C PRO A 206 -11.99 -1.34 1.39
N MET A 207 -10.78 -0.93 1.75
CA MET A 207 -9.85 -1.74 2.52
C MET A 207 -10.28 -1.87 3.97
N ALA A 208 -10.77 -0.78 4.59
CA ALA A 208 -11.24 -0.82 5.96
C ALA A 208 -12.38 -1.84 6.12
N VAL A 209 -13.32 -1.87 5.17
CA VAL A 209 -14.45 -2.79 5.16
C VAL A 209 -14.02 -4.24 4.93
N ALA A 210 -13.17 -4.49 3.92
CA ALA A 210 -12.68 -5.84 3.63
C ALA A 210 -11.95 -6.49 4.83
N VAL A 211 -11.27 -5.67 5.64
CA VAL A 211 -10.53 -6.14 6.83
C VAL A 211 -11.42 -6.27 8.06
N SER A 212 -12.41 -5.38 8.24
CA SER A 212 -13.23 -5.36 9.45
C SER A 212 -14.40 -6.34 9.42
N VAL A 213 -15.04 -6.54 8.27
CA VAL A 213 -16.29 -7.32 8.14
C VAL A 213 -16.16 -8.75 8.69
N PRO A 214 -15.07 -9.51 8.42
CA PRO A 214 -14.85 -10.83 9.03
C PRO A 214 -14.97 -10.87 10.55
N PHE A 215 -14.53 -9.82 11.23
CA PHE A 215 -14.60 -9.72 12.69
C PHE A 215 -15.97 -9.25 13.18
N LEU A 216 -16.64 -8.40 12.40
CA LEU A 216 -17.96 -7.88 12.73
C LEU A 216 -19.06 -8.95 12.64
N VAL A 217 -18.88 -9.96 11.77
CA VAL A 217 -19.86 -11.04 11.57
C VAL A 217 -19.60 -12.29 12.43
N ARG A 218 -18.45 -12.39 13.11
CA ARG A 218 -18.13 -13.48 14.05
C ARG A 218 -19.25 -13.84 15.03
N PRO A 219 -20.01 -12.88 15.59
CA PRO A 219 -21.15 -13.22 16.46
C PRO A 219 -22.22 -14.07 15.75
N LEU A 220 -22.43 -13.89 14.44
CA LEU A 220 -23.41 -14.66 13.66
C LEU A 220 -22.99 -16.13 13.55
N ASP A 221 -21.69 -16.40 13.40
CA ASP A 221 -21.18 -17.77 13.30
C ASP A 221 -21.30 -18.51 14.65
N ALA A 222 -21.20 -17.77 15.76
CA ALA A 222 -21.33 -18.32 17.11
C ALA A 222 -22.75 -18.74 17.49
N THR A 223 -23.77 -18.39 16.70
CA THR A 223 -25.17 -18.80 16.97
C THR A 223 -25.52 -20.17 16.43
N TRP A 224 -24.65 -20.81 15.65
CA TRP A 224 -24.90 -22.11 15.01
C TRP A 224 -26.18 -22.16 14.15
N SER A 225 -26.65 -21.00 13.68
CA SER A 225 -27.85 -20.91 12.83
C SER A 225 -27.44 -20.91 11.36
N ALA A 226 -28.00 -21.83 10.57
CA ALA A 226 -27.73 -21.92 9.14
C ALA A 226 -28.00 -20.59 8.40
N SER A 227 -29.10 -19.90 8.73
CA SER A 227 -29.45 -18.61 8.12
C SER A 227 -28.46 -17.50 8.47
N LEU A 228 -27.97 -17.47 9.71
CA LEU A 228 -26.97 -16.48 10.14
C LEU A 228 -25.58 -16.80 9.58
N PHE A 229 -25.26 -18.08 9.39
CA PHE A 229 -24.05 -18.52 8.71
C PHE A 229 -24.02 -18.09 7.22
N VAL A 230 -25.15 -18.24 6.51
CA VAL A 230 -25.29 -17.72 5.14
C VAL A 230 -25.10 -16.20 5.11
N LEU A 231 -25.76 -15.49 6.03
CA LEU A 231 -25.65 -14.03 6.12
C LEU A 231 -24.21 -13.58 6.37
N SER A 232 -23.49 -14.25 7.27
CA SER A 232 -22.06 -14.05 7.55
C SER A 232 -21.22 -14.20 6.28
N GLY A 233 -21.36 -15.31 5.56
CA GLY A 233 -20.62 -15.56 4.31
C GLY A 233 -20.92 -14.56 3.20
N VAL A 234 -22.18 -14.14 3.05
CA VAL A 234 -22.60 -13.13 2.06
C VAL A 234 -22.00 -11.76 2.40
N LEU A 235 -22.04 -11.34 3.67
CA LEU A 235 -21.48 -10.06 4.09
C LEU A 235 -19.97 -9.99 3.88
N ILE A 236 -19.24 -11.08 4.19
CA ILE A 236 -17.80 -11.19 3.91
C ILE A 236 -17.53 -11.05 2.40
N ALA A 237 -18.27 -11.77 1.55
CA ALA A 237 -18.10 -11.69 0.10
C ALA A 237 -18.38 -10.26 -0.43
N LEU A 238 -19.46 -9.62 0.03
CA LEU A 238 -19.79 -8.24 -0.34
C LEU A 238 -18.75 -7.23 0.15
N GLY A 239 -18.11 -7.48 1.29
CA GLY A 239 -17.08 -6.61 1.87
C GLY A 239 -15.80 -6.53 1.03
N VAL A 240 -15.49 -7.57 0.24
CA VAL A 240 -14.29 -7.64 -0.61
C VAL A 240 -14.51 -7.00 -1.98
N ILE A 241 -15.75 -6.91 -2.47
CA ILE A 241 -16.07 -6.37 -3.81
C ILE A 241 -15.57 -4.92 -4.01
N PRO A 242 -15.84 -3.96 -3.10
CA PRO A 242 -15.35 -2.59 -3.27
C PRO A 242 -13.82 -2.54 -3.40
N LEU A 243 -13.11 -3.39 -2.65
CA LEU A 243 -11.65 -3.43 -2.68
C LEU A 243 -11.16 -3.95 -4.03
N ALA A 244 -11.74 -5.04 -4.52
CA ALA A 244 -11.37 -5.63 -5.81
C ALA A 244 -11.64 -4.67 -6.99
N LEU A 245 -12.78 -3.99 -7.00
CA LEU A 245 -13.10 -2.96 -8.00
C LEU A 245 -12.16 -1.76 -7.92
N THR A 246 -11.64 -1.42 -6.73
CA THR A 246 -10.67 -0.32 -6.57
C THR A 246 -9.27 -0.72 -7.02
N LEU A 247 -8.92 -2.00 -6.92
CA LEU A 247 -7.67 -2.53 -7.47
C LEU A 247 -7.72 -2.68 -9.00
N ALA A 248 -8.87 -3.04 -9.57
CA ALA A 248 -9.04 -3.19 -11.02
C ALA A 248 -8.84 -1.87 -11.78
N ASP A 249 -9.27 -0.73 -11.23
CA ASP A 249 -9.08 0.62 -11.81
C ASP A 249 -7.61 1.03 -12.00
N ARG A 250 -6.66 0.26 -11.46
CA ARG A 250 -5.23 0.53 -11.64
C ARG A 250 -4.63 -0.19 -12.85
N VAL A 251 -5.42 -0.95 -13.60
CA VAL A 251 -4.98 -1.60 -14.83
C VAL A 251 -5.12 -0.60 -15.99
N ASP A 252 -4.00 -0.29 -16.65
CA ASP A 252 -3.97 0.71 -17.74
C ASP A 252 -4.67 0.22 -19.03
N ASP A 253 -4.71 -1.10 -19.26
CA ASP A 253 -5.36 -1.70 -20.42
C ASP A 253 -6.85 -1.99 -20.15
N HIS A 254 -7.71 -1.51 -21.05
CA HIS A 254 -9.16 -1.55 -20.88
C HIS A 254 -9.75 -2.97 -20.96
N ASP A 255 -9.14 -3.86 -21.73
CA ASP A 255 -9.61 -5.24 -21.87
C ASP A 255 -9.16 -6.09 -20.66
N ASP A 256 -7.93 -5.87 -20.19
CA ASP A 256 -7.43 -6.49 -18.95
C ASP A 256 -8.21 -6.00 -17.72
N GLN A 257 -8.53 -4.70 -17.65
CA GLN A 257 -9.35 -4.13 -16.57
C GLN A 257 -10.73 -4.80 -16.49
N ARG A 258 -11.38 -5.05 -17.64
CA ARG A 258 -12.67 -5.75 -17.71
C ARG A 258 -12.55 -7.19 -17.24
N LEU A 259 -11.51 -7.90 -17.68
CA LEU A 259 -11.28 -9.30 -17.30
C LEU A 259 -11.04 -9.46 -15.79
N VAL A 260 -10.22 -8.58 -15.20
CA VAL A 260 -9.98 -8.54 -13.74
C VAL A 260 -11.27 -8.22 -12.98
N THR A 261 -12.07 -7.29 -13.49
CA THR A 261 -13.36 -6.93 -12.89
C THR A 261 -14.34 -8.10 -12.89
N PHE A 262 -14.47 -8.81 -14.02
CA PHE A 262 -15.31 -10.00 -14.13
C PHE A 262 -14.83 -11.14 -13.24
N ALA A 263 -13.52 -11.39 -13.17
CA ALA A 263 -12.94 -12.41 -12.30
C ALA A 263 -13.21 -12.11 -10.81
N ALA A 264 -13.07 -10.84 -10.40
CA ALA A 264 -13.37 -10.41 -9.04
C ALA A 264 -14.84 -10.61 -8.66
N LEU A 265 -15.76 -10.19 -9.53
CA LEU A 265 -17.21 -10.36 -9.31
C LEU A 265 -17.60 -11.85 -9.31
N GLY A 266 -17.02 -12.64 -10.20
CA GLY A 266 -17.22 -14.10 -10.26
C GLY A 266 -16.74 -14.82 -9.00
N CYS A 267 -15.58 -14.44 -8.46
CA CYS A 267 -15.06 -15.00 -7.21
C CYS A 267 -15.93 -14.63 -6.00
N ALA A 268 -16.39 -13.38 -5.91
CA ALA A 268 -17.30 -12.95 -4.85
C ALA A 268 -18.66 -13.67 -4.91
N LEU A 269 -19.20 -13.87 -6.13
CA LEU A 269 -20.41 -14.65 -6.34
C LEU A 269 -20.20 -16.13 -6.00
N GLY A 270 -19.07 -16.72 -6.41
CA GLY A 270 -18.70 -18.09 -6.06
C GLY A 270 -18.60 -18.29 -4.54
N ALA A 271 -17.96 -17.36 -3.84
CA ALA A 271 -17.91 -17.34 -2.38
C ALA A 271 -19.30 -17.31 -1.73
N ALA A 272 -20.21 -16.47 -2.22
CA ALA A 272 -21.58 -16.40 -1.72
C ALA A 272 -22.38 -17.69 -1.99
N VAL A 273 -22.27 -18.27 -3.18
CA VAL A 273 -22.93 -19.54 -3.55
C VAL A 273 -22.41 -20.69 -2.70
N VAL A 274 -21.09 -20.75 -2.48
CA VAL A 274 -20.48 -21.77 -1.60
C VAL A 274 -20.96 -21.60 -0.16
N ALA A 275 -21.11 -20.38 0.35
CA ALA A 275 -21.68 -20.14 1.68
C ALA A 275 -23.13 -20.67 1.79
N VAL A 276 -23.96 -20.46 0.77
CA VAL A 276 -25.33 -20.99 0.70
C VAL A 276 -25.34 -22.51 0.66
N ILE A 277 -24.54 -23.14 -0.22
CA ILE A 277 -24.47 -24.61 -0.33
C ILE A 277 -23.94 -25.24 0.96
N ALA A 278 -22.90 -24.65 1.56
CA ALA A 278 -22.31 -25.13 2.80
C ALA A 278 -23.29 -25.08 3.98
N SER A 279 -24.21 -24.11 4.00
CA SER A 279 -25.25 -24.04 5.03
C SER A 279 -26.28 -25.19 4.97
N GLY A 280 -26.38 -25.88 3.82
CA GLY A 280 -27.35 -26.95 3.60
C GLY A 280 -26.80 -28.37 3.79
N MET A 281 -25.50 -28.55 4.00
CA MET A 281 -24.88 -29.89 4.13
C MET A 281 -24.65 -30.28 5.59
N LEU A 282 -25.36 -31.33 6.06
CA LEU A 282 -25.17 -31.95 7.38
C LEU A 282 -23.96 -32.92 7.38
N PRO A 283 -23.19 -33.07 8.48
CA PRO A 283 -23.18 -32.22 9.66
C PRO A 283 -21.79 -31.60 9.89
N TRP A 284 -21.68 -30.32 9.53
CA TRP A 284 -20.72 -29.36 10.08
C TRP A 284 -19.26 -29.84 10.21
N SER A 285 -18.72 -30.63 9.27
CA SER A 285 -17.28 -30.97 9.20
C SER A 285 -16.41 -29.79 8.71
N GLY A 286 -16.93 -28.55 8.74
CA GLY A 286 -16.37 -27.38 8.07
C GLY A 286 -15.51 -26.41 8.87
N GLU A 287 -15.14 -26.66 10.14
CA GLU A 287 -14.20 -25.77 10.85
C GLU A 287 -12.91 -25.52 10.05
N GLY A 288 -12.54 -26.43 9.14
CA GLY A 288 -11.29 -26.40 8.39
C GLY A 288 -11.42 -26.38 6.87
N PHE A 289 -12.56 -26.15 6.22
CA PHE A 289 -12.64 -26.20 4.75
C PHE A 289 -13.17 -24.92 4.08
N THR A 290 -14.18 -24.27 4.66
CA THR A 290 -14.65 -22.94 4.22
C THR A 290 -13.67 -21.83 4.58
N ARG A 291 -12.93 -22.00 5.70
CA ARG A 291 -11.70 -21.25 6.02
C ARG A 291 -10.58 -21.46 4.98
N TRP A 292 -10.63 -22.53 4.17
CA TRP A 292 -9.61 -22.92 3.17
C TRP A 292 -9.95 -22.54 1.72
N ALA A 293 -11.23 -22.42 1.33
CA ALA A 293 -11.62 -21.97 -0.02
C ALA A 293 -11.69 -20.43 -0.17
N LEU A 294 -12.00 -19.69 0.90
CA LEU A 294 -12.11 -18.22 0.91
C LEU A 294 -10.78 -17.51 1.23
N ALA A 295 -9.94 -18.14 2.06
CA ALA A 295 -8.49 -17.91 2.07
C ALA A 295 -7.84 -18.18 0.70
N GLY A 296 -8.52 -18.93 -0.19
CA GLY A 296 -8.09 -19.26 -1.55
C GLY A 296 -8.48 -18.26 -2.65
N ALA A 297 -9.19 -17.15 -2.37
CA ALA A 297 -9.61 -16.22 -3.43
C ALA A 297 -9.42 -14.72 -3.09
N ALA A 298 -9.66 -14.31 -1.84
CA ALA A 298 -9.60 -12.89 -1.46
C ALA A 298 -8.20 -12.23 -1.60
N PRO A 299 -7.08 -12.96 -1.44
CA PRO A 299 -5.72 -12.44 -1.68
C PRO A 299 -5.18 -12.69 -3.09
N LEU A 300 -5.92 -13.34 -4.00
CA LEU A 300 -5.36 -13.87 -5.26
C LEU A 300 -5.50 -12.97 -6.49
N ILE A 301 -6.12 -11.79 -6.38
CA ILE A 301 -6.21 -10.82 -7.49
C ILE A 301 -5.10 -9.73 -7.52
N PRO A 302 -4.29 -9.46 -6.47
CA PRO A 302 -2.93 -8.97 -6.71
C PRO A 302 -2.21 -9.77 -7.83
N GLY A 303 -2.52 -11.09 -7.95
CA GLY A 303 -1.99 -12.00 -8.96
C GLY A 303 -2.57 -11.90 -10.39
N LEU A 304 -3.68 -11.17 -10.62
CA LEU A 304 -4.19 -10.93 -11.98
C LEU A 304 -3.89 -9.51 -12.51
N ALA A 305 -3.69 -8.51 -11.66
CA ALA A 305 -3.32 -7.14 -12.10
C ALA A 305 -1.80 -6.85 -12.04
N ALA A 306 -1.02 -7.69 -11.36
CA ALA A 306 0.42 -7.80 -11.65
C ALA A 306 0.68 -8.61 -12.96
N ALA A 307 -0.36 -9.20 -13.55
CA ALA A 307 -0.29 -10.02 -14.77
C ALA A 307 -0.64 -9.22 -16.04
N GLY A 308 -0.11 -8.00 -16.16
CA GLY A 308 0.19 -7.51 -17.51
C GLY A 308 1.25 -8.45 -18.13
N PRO A 309 1.11 -8.90 -19.39
CA PRO A 309 2.18 -9.63 -20.04
C PRO A 309 3.43 -8.74 -20.13
N ILE A 310 4.55 -9.42 -19.94
CA ILE A 310 5.95 -8.97 -19.97
C ILE A 310 6.39 -8.28 -21.29
N ALA A 311 5.47 -7.83 -22.16
CA ALA A 311 5.76 -7.03 -23.34
C ALA A 311 4.49 -6.23 -23.69
N ARG A 312 4.48 -4.89 -23.78
CA ARG A 312 5.36 -4.07 -24.61
C ARG A 312 5.85 -2.82 -23.88
N VAL A 313 7.17 -2.62 -24.00
CA VAL A 313 7.92 -1.35 -23.94
C VAL A 313 7.05 -0.09 -23.82
N SER A 314 6.86 0.40 -22.60
CA SER A 314 6.75 1.84 -22.34
C SER A 314 7.95 2.26 -21.50
N ILE A 315 8.69 3.24 -22.02
CA ILE A 315 10.10 3.51 -21.70
C ILE A 315 10.31 4.15 -20.31
N VAL A 316 9.28 4.35 -19.48
CA VAL A 316 9.32 5.40 -18.42
C VAL A 316 9.04 4.92 -16.98
N ALA A 317 8.98 3.62 -16.66
CA ALA A 317 8.90 3.18 -15.25
C ALA A 317 10.10 2.31 -14.83
N THR A 318 10.85 2.78 -13.82
CA THR A 318 12.03 2.11 -13.27
C THR A 318 11.64 0.80 -12.55
N PRO A 319 12.37 -0.32 -12.75
CA PRO A 319 12.05 -1.62 -12.13
C PRO A 319 11.94 -1.60 -10.60
N SER A 320 12.65 -0.69 -9.93
CA SER A 320 12.60 -0.49 -8.47
C SER A 320 11.29 0.11 -7.96
N ARG A 321 10.64 0.99 -8.73
CA ARG A 321 9.32 1.56 -8.39
C ARG A 321 8.22 0.51 -8.51
N ARG A 322 8.30 -0.33 -9.54
CA ARG A 322 7.37 -1.46 -9.77
C ARG A 322 7.44 -2.51 -8.66
N LEU A 323 8.65 -2.82 -8.18
CA LEU A 323 8.88 -3.73 -7.05
C LEU A 323 8.29 -3.17 -5.74
N LEU A 324 8.38 -1.85 -5.53
CA LEU A 324 7.84 -1.22 -4.32
C LEU A 324 6.32 -1.27 -4.27
N GLU A 325 5.71 -0.89 -5.39
CA GLU A 325 4.26 -0.88 -5.56
C GLU A 325 3.71 -2.31 -5.44
N SER A 326 4.34 -3.31 -6.06
CA SER A 326 3.91 -4.71 -5.93
C SER A 326 4.03 -5.26 -4.50
N THR A 327 5.04 -4.84 -3.74
CA THR A 327 5.23 -5.30 -2.35
C THR A 327 4.21 -4.64 -1.41
N GLU A 328 3.92 -3.35 -1.59
CA GLU A 328 2.86 -2.66 -0.83
C GLU A 328 1.49 -3.28 -1.12
N TYR A 329 1.19 -3.62 -2.38
CA TYR A 329 -0.07 -4.25 -2.76
C TYR A 329 -0.19 -5.70 -2.28
N ALA A 330 0.92 -6.45 -2.23
CA ALA A 330 0.93 -7.80 -1.66
C ALA A 330 0.67 -7.78 -0.15
N VAL A 331 1.27 -6.84 0.59
CA VAL A 331 1.05 -6.68 2.04
C VAL A 331 -0.37 -6.21 2.34
N LEU A 332 -0.92 -5.28 1.55
CA LEU A 332 -2.32 -4.86 1.65
C LEU A 332 -3.27 -6.03 1.32
N GLY A 333 -3.08 -6.72 0.20
CA GLY A 333 -3.92 -7.85 -0.22
C GLY A 333 -3.88 -9.06 0.74
N ALA A 334 -2.79 -9.26 1.47
CA ALA A 334 -2.67 -10.35 2.45
C ALA A 334 -3.41 -10.07 3.78
N THR A 335 -3.77 -8.82 4.06
CA THR A 335 -4.35 -8.41 5.35
C THR A 335 -5.69 -9.08 5.68
N PRO A 336 -6.69 -9.11 4.77
CA PRO A 336 -7.96 -9.78 5.04
C PRO A 336 -7.77 -11.29 5.23
N ALA A 337 -6.79 -11.89 4.56
CA ALA A 337 -6.45 -13.31 4.70
C ALA A 337 -5.93 -13.65 6.10
N VAL A 338 -5.02 -12.82 6.64
CA VAL A 338 -4.45 -13.02 7.98
C VAL A 338 -5.48 -12.79 9.07
N ALA A 339 -6.37 -11.81 8.89
CA ALA A 339 -7.53 -11.58 9.76
C ALA A 339 -8.42 -12.83 9.87
N LEU A 340 -8.73 -13.45 8.71
CA LEU A 340 -9.57 -14.64 8.58
C LEU A 340 -8.90 -15.95 9.06
N ALA A 341 -7.56 -16.02 9.06
CA ALA A 341 -6.82 -17.21 9.47
C ALA A 341 -6.64 -17.37 11.00
N SER A 342 -7.13 -16.43 11.81
CA SER A 342 -6.84 -16.35 13.25
C SER A 342 -7.69 -17.27 14.16
N ASP A 343 -8.31 -18.32 13.61
CA ASP A 343 -9.08 -19.29 14.39
C ASP A 343 -8.17 -20.36 15.03
N GLY A 344 -7.85 -20.19 16.32
CA GLY A 344 -7.25 -21.23 17.17
C GLY A 344 -5.89 -20.93 17.79
N ALA A 345 -5.22 -19.83 17.42
CA ALA A 345 -3.97 -19.39 18.06
C ALA A 345 -4.25 -18.28 19.10
N PRO A 346 -3.47 -18.18 20.20
CA PRO A 346 -3.61 -17.07 21.15
C PRO A 346 -3.50 -15.72 20.43
N PHE A 347 -4.56 -14.95 20.62
CA PHE A 347 -4.99 -13.73 19.94
C PHE A 347 -3.92 -12.65 19.61
N PRO A 348 -2.83 -12.42 20.37
CA PRO A 348 -1.92 -11.31 20.05
C PRO A 348 -0.87 -11.60 18.96
N PHE A 349 -0.49 -12.84 18.69
CA PHE A 349 0.72 -13.12 17.90
C PHE A 349 0.59 -12.82 16.39
N PRO A 350 -0.45 -13.29 15.66
CA PRO A 350 -0.55 -13.08 14.21
C PRO A 350 -0.78 -11.61 13.85
N LEU A 351 -1.58 -10.89 14.66
CA LEU A 351 -1.86 -9.46 14.49
C LEU A 351 -0.65 -8.59 14.85
N ALA A 352 0.07 -8.91 15.93
CA ALA A 352 1.29 -8.19 16.28
C ALA A 352 2.39 -8.42 15.24
N LEU A 353 2.54 -9.65 14.74
CA LEU A 353 3.47 -9.99 13.65
C LEU A 353 3.09 -9.24 12.36
N TRP A 354 1.81 -9.23 11.99
CA TRP A 354 1.31 -8.49 10.84
C TRP A 354 1.53 -6.97 10.97
N PHE A 355 1.26 -6.39 12.13
CA PHE A 355 1.51 -4.98 12.41
C PHE A 355 3.01 -4.66 12.38
N LEU A 356 3.86 -5.53 12.93
CA LEU A 356 5.32 -5.45 12.84
C LEU A 356 5.80 -5.54 11.39
N LEU A 357 5.23 -6.43 10.58
CA LEU A 357 5.58 -6.58 9.17
C LEU A 357 5.20 -5.34 8.35
N ILE A 358 4.06 -4.70 8.63
CA ILE A 358 3.69 -3.42 8.01
C ILE A 358 4.63 -2.30 8.43
N LEU A 359 4.92 -2.19 9.73
CA LEU A 359 5.85 -1.18 10.24
C LEU A 359 7.27 -1.39 9.68
N ALA A 360 7.71 -2.65 9.60
CA ALA A 360 9.01 -3.03 9.06
C ALA A 360 9.07 -2.79 7.54
N ALA A 361 8.05 -3.15 6.77
CA ALA A 361 7.98 -2.85 5.33
C ALA A 361 8.01 -1.34 5.07
N GLY A 362 7.18 -0.56 5.77
CA GLY A 362 7.18 0.90 5.64
C GLY A 362 8.52 1.57 6.00
N ARG A 363 9.30 0.96 6.92
CA ARG A 363 10.58 1.50 7.37
C ARG A 363 11.79 1.00 6.56
N PHE A 364 11.78 -0.25 6.09
CA PHE A 364 12.94 -0.92 5.51
C PHE A 364 12.85 -1.20 3.99
N THR A 365 11.67 -1.28 3.38
CA THR A 365 11.56 -1.47 1.92
C THR A 365 11.19 -0.18 1.21
N VAL A 366 10.15 0.54 1.65
CA VAL A 366 9.58 1.69 0.93
C VAL A 366 10.51 2.91 0.90
N ARG A 367 11.01 3.34 2.06
CA ARG A 367 11.82 4.57 2.18
C ARG A 367 13.21 4.48 1.55
N PRO A 368 13.96 3.36 1.66
CA PRO A 368 15.29 3.24 1.05
C PRO A 368 15.23 3.09 -0.47
N LEU A 369 14.29 2.29 -1.00
CA LEU A 369 14.15 2.07 -2.44
C LEU A 369 13.55 3.29 -3.15
N ALA A 370 12.64 4.03 -2.52
CA ALA A 370 12.17 5.31 -3.05
C ALA A 370 13.34 6.29 -3.23
N ARG A 371 14.28 6.35 -2.27
CA ARG A 371 15.51 7.16 -2.35
C ARG A 371 16.46 6.68 -3.45
N LEU A 372 16.58 5.36 -3.65
CA LEU A 372 17.41 4.79 -4.71
C LEU A 372 16.79 4.99 -6.10
N ALA A 373 15.46 4.90 -6.21
CA ALA A 373 14.73 5.15 -7.45
C ALA A 373 14.79 6.64 -7.84
N THR A 374 14.65 7.58 -6.89
CA THR A 374 14.89 9.00 -7.18
C THR A 374 16.32 9.24 -7.63
N ARG A 375 17.31 8.62 -6.97
CA ARG A 375 18.71 8.73 -7.38
C ARG A 375 18.97 8.17 -8.79
N ALA A 376 18.36 7.04 -9.16
CA ALA A 376 18.53 6.44 -10.48
C ALA A 376 17.88 7.27 -11.60
N VAL A 377 16.70 7.85 -11.34
CA VAL A 377 16.04 8.78 -12.28
C VAL A 377 16.88 10.04 -12.44
N LEU A 378 17.34 10.62 -11.32
CA LEU A 378 18.26 11.76 -11.35
C LEU A 378 19.55 11.45 -12.11
N GLN A 379 20.16 10.27 -11.91
CA GLN A 379 21.36 9.86 -12.65
C GLN A 379 21.12 9.72 -14.15
N ARG A 380 19.97 9.20 -14.59
CA ARG A 380 19.60 9.15 -16.02
C ARG A 380 19.41 10.54 -16.61
N ASP A 381 18.68 11.41 -15.92
CA ASP A 381 18.46 12.80 -16.35
C ASP A 381 19.76 13.62 -16.33
N LEU A 382 20.74 13.22 -15.51
CA LEU A 382 22.09 13.78 -15.50
C LEU A 382 22.90 13.33 -16.71
N VAL A 383 22.84 12.04 -17.09
CA VAL A 383 23.55 11.52 -18.28
C VAL A 383 22.97 12.11 -19.57
N VAL A 384 21.65 12.20 -19.68
CA VAL A 384 20.99 12.80 -20.86
C VAL A 384 21.38 14.27 -21.00
N ALA A 385 21.25 15.05 -19.93
CA ALA A 385 21.60 16.47 -19.96
C ALA A 385 23.10 16.73 -20.18
N ALA A 386 23.98 15.88 -19.63
CA ALA A 386 25.42 15.97 -19.90
C ALA A 386 25.72 15.68 -21.38
N THR A 387 25.00 14.74 -21.98
CA THR A 387 25.14 14.40 -23.41
C THR A 387 24.63 15.54 -24.31
N GLU A 388 23.53 16.19 -23.94
CA GLU A 388 22.99 17.35 -24.66
C GLU A 388 23.91 18.57 -24.56
N ALA A 389 24.45 18.84 -23.37
CA ALA A 389 25.42 19.92 -23.16
C ALA A 389 26.71 19.67 -23.96
N GLU A 390 27.17 18.43 -24.03
CA GLU A 390 28.34 18.03 -24.80
C GLU A 390 28.09 18.16 -26.31
N ARG A 391 26.92 17.76 -26.80
CA ARG A 391 26.51 17.98 -28.20
C ARG A 391 26.48 19.46 -28.56
N ALA A 392 25.97 20.30 -27.67
CA ALA A 392 25.93 21.74 -27.85
C ALA A 392 27.32 22.41 -27.76
N ARG A 393 28.29 21.79 -27.08
CA ARG A 393 29.70 22.20 -27.05
C ARG A 393 30.38 21.85 -28.38
N VAL A 394 30.27 20.60 -28.81
CA VAL A 394 30.86 20.11 -30.07
C VAL A 394 30.35 20.91 -31.28
N ALA A 395 29.06 21.23 -31.33
CA ALA A 395 28.49 22.05 -32.40
C ALA A 395 29.06 23.47 -32.44
N ALA A 396 29.36 24.05 -31.27
CA ALA A 396 29.93 25.38 -31.17
C ALA A 396 31.42 25.37 -31.58
N ASP A 397 32.20 24.40 -31.11
CA ASP A 397 33.62 24.27 -31.46
C ASP A 397 33.83 24.08 -32.98
N ILE A 398 32.97 23.25 -33.62
CA ILE A 398 33.01 23.06 -35.08
C ILE A 398 32.63 24.36 -35.82
N HIS A 399 31.66 25.10 -35.30
CA HIS A 399 31.22 26.35 -35.91
C HIS A 399 32.27 27.46 -35.79
N ASP A 400 32.94 27.55 -34.64
CA ASP A 400 33.89 28.62 -34.37
C ASP A 400 35.26 28.35 -35.03
N ASP A 401 35.79 27.12 -34.99
CA ASP A 401 37.12 26.84 -35.56
C ASP A 401 37.04 26.38 -37.03
N ALA A 402 36.30 25.31 -37.30
CA ALA A 402 36.35 24.64 -38.60
C ALA A 402 35.65 25.45 -39.70
N LEU A 403 34.51 26.09 -39.42
CA LEU A 403 33.83 26.92 -40.42
C LEU A 403 34.57 28.24 -40.69
N GLN A 404 35.26 28.81 -39.70
CA GLN A 404 36.06 30.02 -39.90
C GLN A 404 37.31 29.74 -40.75
N GLU A 405 38.04 28.65 -40.46
CA GLU A 405 39.18 28.22 -41.27
C GLU A 405 38.77 27.91 -42.71
N LEU A 406 37.63 27.24 -42.91
CA LEU A 406 37.09 26.98 -44.25
C LEU A 406 36.72 28.26 -44.98
N THR A 407 36.18 29.26 -44.27
CA THR A 407 35.86 30.57 -44.86
C THR A 407 37.13 31.30 -45.31
N LEU A 408 38.18 31.27 -44.49
CA LEU A 408 39.49 31.83 -44.85
C LEU A 408 40.12 31.08 -46.04
N LEU A 409 39.98 29.75 -46.08
CA LEU A 409 40.46 28.92 -47.18
C LEU A 409 39.75 29.27 -48.48
N VAL A 410 38.42 29.41 -48.47
CA VAL A 410 37.64 29.86 -49.64
C VAL A 410 38.18 31.18 -50.17
N HIS A 411 38.39 32.18 -49.29
CA HIS A 411 38.91 33.48 -49.71
C HIS A 411 40.33 33.40 -50.30
N ARG A 412 41.21 32.55 -49.76
CA ARG A 412 42.56 32.36 -50.31
C ARG A 412 42.54 31.67 -51.67
N LEU A 413 41.66 30.69 -51.87
CA LEU A 413 41.50 29.97 -53.14
C LEU A 413 40.89 30.87 -54.22
N ASP A 414 39.88 31.67 -53.87
CA ASP A 414 39.30 32.69 -54.76
C ASP A 414 40.39 33.70 -55.20
N ALA A 415 41.23 34.17 -54.26
CA ALA A 415 42.31 35.12 -54.57
C ALA A 415 43.43 34.52 -55.43
N ALA A 416 43.64 33.20 -55.37
CA ALA A 416 44.61 32.48 -56.18
C ALA A 416 44.08 32.09 -57.58
N GLY A 417 42.78 32.33 -57.85
CA GLY A 417 42.13 31.93 -59.10
C GLY A 417 41.77 30.44 -59.19
N ASP A 418 41.85 29.70 -58.08
CA ASP A 418 41.44 28.29 -58.01
C ASP A 418 39.96 28.17 -57.67
N THR A 419 39.13 28.35 -58.69
CA THR A 419 37.67 28.29 -58.58
C THR A 419 37.16 26.91 -58.20
N GLN A 420 37.87 25.84 -58.61
CA GLN A 420 37.46 24.47 -58.34
C GLN A 420 37.73 24.08 -56.87
N GLY A 421 38.86 24.52 -56.31
CA GLY A 421 39.16 24.37 -54.89
C GLY A 421 38.21 25.17 -54.00
N ALA A 422 37.87 26.41 -54.38
CA ALA A 422 36.94 27.26 -53.62
C ALA A 422 35.53 26.66 -53.56
N GLU A 423 35.02 26.10 -54.66
CA GLU A 423 33.70 25.46 -54.71
C GLU A 423 33.63 24.19 -53.84
N LEU A 424 34.70 23.41 -53.81
CA LEU A 424 34.82 22.22 -52.96
C LEU A 424 34.80 22.61 -51.48
N ALA A 425 35.54 23.66 -51.09
CA ALA A 425 35.58 24.17 -49.72
C ALA A 425 34.23 24.74 -49.27
N ARG A 426 33.49 25.44 -50.16
CA ARG A 426 32.10 25.88 -49.89
C ARG A 426 31.17 24.69 -49.63
N THR A 427 31.25 23.66 -50.46
CA THR A 427 30.43 22.44 -50.30
C THR A 427 30.69 21.73 -48.97
N VAL A 428 31.95 21.66 -48.53
CA VAL A 428 32.32 21.10 -47.22
C VAL A 428 31.80 21.97 -46.08
N SER A 429 31.90 23.30 -46.22
CA SER A 429 31.37 24.27 -45.26
C SER A 429 29.85 24.14 -45.07
N ASP A 430 29.09 23.96 -46.15
CA ASP A 430 27.63 23.81 -46.10
C ASP A 430 27.20 22.49 -45.47
N ARG A 431 27.94 21.39 -45.73
CA ARG A 431 27.70 20.10 -45.06
C ARG A 431 27.98 20.18 -43.56
N LEU A 432 29.05 20.86 -43.15
CA LEU A 432 29.35 21.07 -41.73
C LEU A 432 28.32 21.97 -41.04
N ARG A 433 27.81 23.01 -41.71
CA ARG A 433 26.69 23.84 -41.20
C ARG A 433 25.42 23.04 -40.98
N ALA A 434 25.07 22.13 -41.90
CA ALA A 434 23.90 21.26 -41.75
C ALA A 434 24.04 20.36 -40.51
N ILE A 435 25.21 19.75 -40.30
CA ILE A 435 25.50 18.91 -39.13
C ILE A 435 25.46 19.72 -37.82
N CYS A 436 25.93 20.97 -37.82
CA CYS A 436 25.87 21.86 -36.65
C CYS A 436 24.45 22.35 -36.35
N GLY A 437 23.61 22.55 -37.37
CA GLY A 437 22.21 22.95 -37.22
C GLY A 437 21.39 21.92 -36.46
N ASP A 438 21.64 20.63 -36.69
CA ASP A 438 20.99 19.51 -35.99
C ASP A 438 21.38 19.40 -34.50
N LEU A 439 22.35 20.20 -34.03
CA LEU A 439 22.90 20.16 -32.67
C LEU A 439 22.58 21.42 -31.80
N ARG A 440 21.74 22.36 -32.26
CA ARG A 440 21.53 23.70 -31.63
C ARG A 440 20.34 23.75 -30.64
N LEU A 441 20.40 24.65 -29.65
CA LEU A 441 19.51 24.73 -28.47
C LEU A 441 18.21 25.55 -28.76
N PRO A 442 17.01 24.93 -28.89
CA PRO A 442 15.79 25.63 -29.34
C PRO A 442 15.30 26.75 -28.40
N ILE A 443 15.60 26.65 -27.11
CA ILE A 443 15.08 27.58 -26.09
C ILE A 443 15.64 29.01 -26.23
N LEU A 444 16.86 29.16 -26.75
CA LEU A 444 17.49 30.47 -26.93
C LEU A 444 16.93 31.20 -28.16
N ASP A 445 16.64 30.45 -29.23
CA ASP A 445 16.14 31.00 -30.49
C ASP A 445 14.68 31.51 -30.32
N ASP A 446 13.82 30.76 -29.61
CA ASP A 446 12.40 31.09 -29.44
C ASP A 446 12.12 32.13 -28.33
N LEU A 447 12.85 32.07 -27.21
CA LEU A 447 12.50 32.83 -25.99
C LEU A 447 13.55 33.85 -25.55
N GLY A 448 14.75 33.83 -26.14
CA GLY A 448 15.85 34.74 -25.79
C GLY A 448 16.60 34.34 -24.53
N VAL A 449 17.65 35.12 -24.21
CA VAL A 449 18.62 34.74 -23.16
C VAL A 449 18.04 34.78 -21.74
N GLY A 450 17.07 35.66 -21.45
CA GLY A 450 16.45 35.75 -20.11
C GLY A 450 15.79 34.45 -19.65
N PRO A 451 14.85 33.88 -20.43
CA PRO A 451 14.25 32.56 -20.15
C PRO A 451 15.27 31.42 -20.19
N ALA A 452 16.28 31.51 -21.06
CA ALA A 452 17.37 30.52 -21.09
C ALA A 452 18.20 30.55 -19.78
N LEU A 453 18.40 31.71 -19.16
CA LEU A 453 19.05 31.86 -17.86
C LEU A 453 18.20 31.34 -16.71
N ASP A 454 16.87 31.52 -16.73
CA ASP A 454 15.96 30.89 -15.75
C ASP A 454 16.14 29.37 -15.76
N TRP A 455 16.12 28.79 -16.96
CA TRP A 455 16.31 27.36 -17.17
C TRP A 455 17.68 26.89 -16.65
N LEU A 456 18.74 27.67 -16.93
CA LEU A 456 20.10 27.37 -16.49
C LEU A 456 20.24 27.44 -14.97
N VAL A 457 19.68 28.47 -14.32
CA VAL A 457 19.73 28.66 -12.86
C VAL A 457 18.97 27.55 -12.12
N LEU A 458 17.77 27.18 -12.57
CA LEU A 458 17.00 26.04 -12.05
C LEU A 458 17.75 24.70 -12.16
N ARG A 459 18.67 24.57 -13.14
CA ARG A 459 19.52 23.39 -13.28
C ARG A 459 20.73 23.45 -12.34
N ILE A 460 21.34 24.62 -12.21
CA ILE A 460 22.53 24.84 -11.38
C ILE A 460 22.20 24.81 -9.88
N GLU A 461 21.03 25.31 -9.45
CA GLU A 461 20.56 25.21 -8.06
C GLU A 461 20.55 23.75 -7.56
N ARG A 462 20.14 22.82 -8.43
CA ARG A 462 20.14 21.38 -8.14
C ARG A 462 21.53 20.76 -8.04
N LEU A 463 22.55 21.39 -8.65
CA LEU A 463 23.94 20.91 -8.68
C LEU A 463 24.81 21.56 -7.60
N ALA A 464 24.53 22.81 -7.23
CA ALA A 464 25.32 23.62 -6.31
C ALA A 464 25.16 23.19 -4.83
N GLY A 465 24.10 22.44 -4.50
CA GLY A 465 23.84 21.98 -3.12
C GLY A 465 23.43 23.09 -2.16
N GLY A 466 23.03 24.26 -2.66
CA GLY A 466 22.59 25.44 -1.91
C GLY A 466 21.93 26.48 -2.80
N GLU A 467 21.53 27.62 -2.21
CA GLU A 467 20.72 28.64 -2.88
C GLU A 467 21.41 29.26 -4.10
N VAL A 468 20.71 29.27 -5.24
CA VAL A 468 21.11 30.00 -6.45
C VAL A 468 19.96 30.91 -6.84
N ARG A 469 20.19 32.22 -6.76
CA ARG A 469 19.15 33.23 -6.98
C ARG A 469 19.41 33.98 -8.27
N LEU A 470 18.36 34.12 -9.09
CA LEU A 470 18.36 34.94 -10.29
C LEU A 470 17.54 36.21 -10.06
N GLU A 471 18.16 37.36 -10.25
CA GLU A 471 17.49 38.66 -10.27
C GLU A 471 17.51 39.18 -11.71
N ARG A 472 16.31 39.34 -12.27
CA ARG A 472 16.14 39.63 -13.69
C ARG A 472 15.40 40.93 -13.93
N SER A 473 15.89 41.71 -14.89
CA SER A 473 15.23 42.91 -15.40
C SER A 473 15.29 42.91 -16.94
N ASP A 474 14.26 42.36 -17.58
CA ASP A 474 14.20 42.30 -19.04
C ASP A 474 13.66 43.60 -19.64
N GLY A 475 14.47 44.24 -20.49
CA GLY A 475 14.12 45.38 -21.33
C GLY A 475 14.21 45.03 -22.82
N ALA A 476 15.01 45.79 -23.58
CA ALA A 476 15.19 45.56 -25.01
C ALA A 476 15.97 44.26 -25.28
N ARG A 477 15.48 43.43 -26.21
CA ARG A 477 16.14 42.16 -26.59
C ARG A 477 17.45 42.45 -27.34
N PRO A 478 18.60 41.92 -26.88
CA PRO A 478 19.87 42.07 -27.59
C PRO A 478 19.86 41.32 -28.93
N PRO A 479 20.78 41.63 -29.85
CA PRO A 479 21.03 40.82 -31.04
C PRO A 479 21.37 39.36 -30.70
N ALA A 480 20.99 38.41 -31.55
CA ALA A 480 21.13 36.98 -31.27
C ALA A 480 22.57 36.52 -30.94
N ASN A 481 23.59 37.13 -31.55
CA ASN A 481 25.00 36.87 -31.23
C ASN A 481 25.37 37.34 -29.81
N VAL A 482 24.78 38.44 -29.33
CA VAL A 482 24.93 38.93 -27.95
C VAL A 482 24.20 38.00 -26.97
N GLU A 483 22.98 37.57 -27.30
CA GLU A 483 22.22 36.61 -26.48
C GLU A 483 23.00 35.30 -26.26
N LEU A 484 23.57 34.76 -27.34
CA LEU A 484 24.38 33.54 -27.28
C LEU A 484 25.65 33.75 -26.45
N ALA A 485 26.36 34.86 -26.63
CA ALA A 485 27.56 35.17 -25.84
C ALA A 485 27.25 35.27 -24.34
N PHE A 486 26.17 35.97 -23.98
CA PHE A 486 25.72 36.09 -22.59
C PHE A 486 25.35 34.72 -21.99
N PHE A 487 24.63 33.89 -22.74
CA PHE A 487 24.26 32.54 -22.29
C PHE A 487 25.50 31.66 -22.07
N ARG A 488 26.49 31.71 -22.98
CA ARG A 488 27.73 30.92 -22.87
C ARG A 488 28.62 31.39 -21.74
N VAL A 489 28.74 32.70 -21.52
CA VAL A 489 29.47 33.26 -20.36
C VAL A 489 28.77 32.85 -19.06
N ALA A 490 27.44 32.91 -19.00
CA ALA A 490 26.70 32.46 -17.82
C ALA A 490 26.88 30.96 -17.55
N GLN A 491 26.86 30.13 -18.60
CA GLN A 491 27.07 28.69 -18.50
C GLN A 491 28.43 28.35 -17.91
N GLU A 492 29.49 28.96 -18.43
CA GLU A 492 30.86 28.73 -17.97
C GLU A 492 31.07 29.27 -16.55
N ALA A 493 30.58 30.48 -16.27
CA ALA A 493 30.68 31.09 -14.95
C ALA A 493 29.93 30.29 -13.87
N LEU A 494 28.70 29.83 -14.15
CA LEU A 494 27.95 28.99 -13.21
C LEU A 494 28.56 27.59 -13.05
N ALA A 495 29.10 27.00 -14.11
CA ALA A 495 29.84 25.74 -14.02
C ALA A 495 31.08 25.89 -13.13
N ASN A 496 31.80 27.01 -13.25
CA ASN A 496 32.94 27.33 -12.40
C ASN A 496 32.52 27.60 -10.95
N ALA A 497 31.41 28.29 -10.71
CA ALA A 497 30.85 28.49 -9.38
C ALA A 497 30.44 27.17 -8.70
N VAL A 498 29.95 26.17 -9.45
CA VAL A 498 29.65 24.82 -8.91
C VAL A 498 30.93 24.03 -8.63
N LYS A 499 31.94 24.10 -9.50
CA LYS A 499 33.19 23.32 -9.36
C LYS A 499 34.13 23.89 -8.31
N HIS A 500 34.23 25.21 -8.23
CA HIS A 500 35.26 25.94 -7.47
C HIS A 500 34.67 26.92 -6.45
N GLY A 501 33.43 27.36 -6.67
CA GLY A 501 32.71 28.25 -5.76
C GLY A 501 31.97 27.52 -4.64
N ARG A 502 31.14 28.26 -3.91
CA ARG A 502 30.17 27.73 -2.95
C ARG A 502 28.89 28.58 -2.97
N PRO A 503 27.72 28.00 -2.66
CA PRO A 503 26.51 28.76 -2.41
C PRO A 503 26.66 29.73 -1.21
N PRO A 504 25.91 30.84 -1.17
CA PRO A 504 24.92 31.25 -2.17
C PRO A 504 25.55 31.74 -3.47
N ILE A 505 24.89 31.49 -4.60
CA ILE A 505 25.27 32.03 -5.92
C ILE A 505 24.21 33.04 -6.35
N LEU A 506 24.61 34.26 -6.69
CA LEU A 506 23.70 35.31 -7.12
C LEU A 506 23.97 35.67 -8.59
N VAL A 507 22.96 35.46 -9.42
CA VAL A 507 22.95 35.81 -10.83
C VAL A 507 22.09 37.05 -11.00
N ARG A 508 22.64 38.12 -11.59
CA ARG A 508 21.88 39.31 -11.95
C ARG A 508 21.98 39.52 -13.45
N TYR A 509 20.85 39.62 -14.12
CA TYR A 509 20.76 39.89 -15.54
C TYR A 509 19.82 41.06 -15.80
N ALA A 510 20.29 42.06 -16.54
CA ALA A 510 19.47 43.21 -16.90
C ALA A 510 19.73 43.66 -18.34
N THR A 511 18.66 44.01 -19.05
CA THR A 511 18.74 44.65 -20.37
C THR A 511 18.02 45.97 -20.40
N THR A 512 18.58 46.90 -21.16
CA THR A 512 18.05 48.24 -21.38
C THR A 512 18.22 48.61 -22.86
N PRO A 513 17.56 49.67 -23.36
CA PRO A 513 17.83 50.19 -24.70
C PRO A 513 19.29 50.62 -24.94
N ALA A 514 20.08 50.78 -23.87
CA ALA A 514 21.49 51.17 -23.94
C ALA A 514 22.46 49.96 -23.93
N GLY A 515 21.97 48.73 -23.68
CA GLY A 515 22.84 47.55 -23.57
C GLY A 515 22.31 46.42 -22.68
N ALA A 516 23.18 45.46 -22.40
CA ALA A 516 22.92 44.28 -21.57
C ALA A 516 24.02 44.11 -20.52
N SER A 517 23.65 43.61 -19.34
CA SER A 517 24.58 43.32 -18.25
C SER A 517 24.25 41.99 -17.59
N LEU A 518 25.30 41.25 -17.24
CA LEU A 518 25.24 39.99 -16.51
C LEU A 518 26.28 40.03 -15.40
N SER A 519 25.90 39.68 -14.17
CA SER A 519 26.86 39.45 -13.09
C SER A 519 26.54 38.15 -12.35
N ILE A 520 27.58 37.38 -12.01
CA ILE A 520 27.49 36.14 -11.25
C ILE A 520 28.47 36.23 -10.10
N ASP A 521 27.95 36.15 -8.88
CA ASP A 521 28.70 36.15 -7.64
C ASP A 521 28.60 34.77 -6.98
N ASP A 522 29.73 34.20 -6.57
CA ASP A 522 29.77 33.02 -5.69
C ASP A 522 30.40 33.37 -4.32
N ALA A 523 30.21 32.49 -3.33
CA ALA A 523 30.77 32.64 -1.98
C ALA A 523 31.97 31.68 -1.71
N GLY A 524 32.70 31.28 -2.76
CA GLY A 524 33.82 30.36 -2.69
C GLY A 524 35.13 30.98 -2.20
N THR A 525 36.25 30.27 -2.43
CA THR A 525 37.59 30.76 -2.06
C THR A 525 38.08 31.91 -2.95
N GLY A 526 37.49 32.04 -4.14
CA GLY A 526 37.84 33.03 -5.17
C GLY A 526 39.06 32.63 -5.99
N ILE A 527 39.38 33.44 -7.00
CA ILE A 527 40.53 33.26 -7.89
C ILE A 527 41.79 33.84 -7.22
N GLU A 528 42.92 33.14 -7.33
CA GLU A 528 44.21 33.60 -6.79
C GLU A 528 44.71 34.86 -7.53
N PRO A 529 45.32 35.84 -6.83
CA PRO A 529 45.68 37.15 -7.40
C PRO A 529 46.63 37.11 -8.61
N ASP A 530 47.31 36.00 -8.85
CA ASP A 530 48.33 35.83 -9.90
C ASP A 530 47.83 35.05 -11.14
N ALA A 531 46.54 34.70 -11.22
CA ALA A 531 45.99 33.91 -12.34
C ALA A 531 45.96 34.67 -13.69
N GLY A 532 46.08 36.00 -13.68
CA GLY A 532 45.97 36.83 -14.89
C GLY A 532 47.22 36.82 -15.79
N ALA A 533 48.41 36.60 -15.22
CA ALA A 533 49.69 36.66 -15.97
C ALA A 533 50.24 35.28 -16.38
N GLY A 534 49.61 34.20 -15.92
CA GLY A 534 50.01 32.81 -16.18
C GLY A 534 48.93 31.92 -16.80
N ALA A 535 47.87 32.51 -17.38
CA ALA A 535 46.69 31.79 -17.87
C ALA A 535 47.02 30.69 -18.91
N GLU A 536 48.09 30.83 -19.69
CA GLU A 536 48.54 29.82 -20.66
C GLU A 536 49.16 28.57 -20.00
N ARG A 537 49.67 28.64 -18.76
CA ARG A 537 50.42 27.54 -18.13
C ARG A 537 49.61 26.71 -17.11
N ALA A 538 48.42 27.15 -16.71
CA ALA A 538 47.64 26.52 -15.63
C ALA A 538 46.33 25.84 -16.07
N GLY A 539 46.01 25.79 -17.38
CA GLY A 539 44.84 25.06 -17.87
C GLY A 539 43.48 25.73 -17.58
N HIS A 540 43.46 27.04 -17.34
CA HIS A 540 42.23 27.82 -17.13
C HIS A 540 41.56 28.25 -18.45
N PHE A 541 41.28 27.28 -19.34
CA PHE A 541 40.64 27.53 -20.65
C PHE A 541 39.26 28.20 -20.51
N GLY A 542 38.56 28.01 -19.40
CA GLY A 542 37.24 28.61 -19.15
C GLY A 542 37.23 30.14 -19.14
N ILE A 543 38.23 30.78 -18.49
CA ILE A 543 38.30 32.24 -18.41
C ILE A 543 38.71 32.83 -19.77
N LEU A 544 39.66 32.20 -20.45
CA LEU A 544 40.09 32.60 -21.80
C LEU A 544 38.92 32.56 -22.79
N ASN A 545 38.12 31.49 -22.76
CA ASN A 545 36.93 31.35 -23.60
C ASN A 545 35.88 32.41 -23.29
N MET A 546 35.68 32.76 -22.02
CA MET A 546 34.78 33.87 -21.65
C MET A 546 35.30 35.21 -22.17
N GLN A 547 36.61 35.47 -22.11
CA GLN A 547 37.23 36.69 -22.64
C GLN A 547 37.07 36.81 -24.15
N GLN A 548 37.41 35.76 -24.90
CA GLN A 548 37.26 35.74 -26.36
C GLN A 548 35.81 35.96 -26.80
N ARG A 549 34.84 35.36 -26.09
CA ARG A 549 33.41 35.56 -26.36
C ARG A 549 32.95 36.98 -26.06
N ALA A 550 33.47 37.61 -25.00
CA ALA A 550 33.19 39.01 -24.70
C ALA A 550 33.78 39.95 -25.76
N GLU A 551 35.02 39.71 -26.18
CA GLU A 551 35.69 40.48 -27.25
C GLU A 551 34.94 40.39 -28.59
N ALA A 552 34.45 39.19 -28.95
CA ALA A 552 33.71 38.95 -30.20
C ALA A 552 32.43 39.79 -30.32
N ILE A 553 31.82 40.19 -29.21
CA ILE A 553 30.63 41.05 -29.18
C ILE A 553 30.95 42.50 -28.77
N GLY A 554 32.22 42.85 -28.56
CA GLY A 554 32.65 44.15 -28.07
C GLY A 554 32.21 44.46 -26.63
N ALA A 555 31.97 43.43 -25.83
CA ALA A 555 31.61 43.54 -24.42
C ALA A 555 32.86 43.61 -23.52
N ILE A 556 32.67 44.13 -22.32
CA ILE A 556 33.70 44.17 -21.28
C ILE A 556 33.42 43.05 -20.30
N LEU A 557 34.39 42.15 -20.12
CA LEU A 557 34.36 41.10 -19.10
C LEU A 557 35.30 41.48 -17.95
N ASP A 558 34.77 41.54 -16.74
CA ASP A 558 35.52 41.68 -15.49
C ASP A 558 35.41 40.37 -14.70
N VAL A 559 36.54 39.71 -14.46
CA VAL A 559 36.63 38.51 -13.64
C VAL A 559 37.60 38.79 -12.52
N ARG A 560 37.10 38.83 -11.29
CA ARG A 560 37.90 39.19 -10.12
C ARG A 560 37.46 38.45 -8.88
N ARG A 561 38.33 38.41 -7.88
CA ARG A 561 37.98 38.00 -6.53
C ARG A 561 37.06 39.04 -5.90
N TRP A 562 35.95 38.60 -5.32
CA TRP A 562 35.02 39.50 -4.66
C TRP A 562 35.54 39.91 -3.26
N PRO A 563 35.36 41.16 -2.80
CA PRO A 563 35.91 41.64 -1.54
C PRO A 563 35.49 40.84 -0.29
N SER A 564 34.31 40.22 -0.32
CA SER A 564 33.80 39.38 0.77
C SER A 564 34.22 37.90 0.69
N GLY A 565 35.09 37.54 -0.26
CA GLY A 565 35.37 36.15 -0.64
C GLY A 565 34.51 35.71 -1.84
N GLY A 566 35.02 34.74 -2.61
CA GLY A 566 34.39 34.23 -3.83
C GLY A 566 34.84 34.90 -5.12
N THR A 567 34.18 34.55 -6.22
CA THR A 567 34.45 35.08 -7.57
C THR A 567 33.30 35.95 -8.04
N HIS A 568 33.65 37.07 -8.66
CA HIS A 568 32.73 37.94 -9.38
C HIS A 568 33.05 37.91 -10.85
N VAL A 569 32.07 37.51 -11.65
CA VAL A 569 32.11 37.57 -13.11
C VAL A 569 31.08 38.58 -13.56
N ALA A 570 31.50 39.66 -14.22
CA ALA A 570 30.60 40.66 -14.80
C ALA A 570 30.87 40.83 -16.30
N LEU A 571 29.80 40.84 -17.09
CA LEU A 571 29.81 41.07 -18.53
C LEU A 571 28.90 42.25 -18.84
N GLU A 572 29.45 43.27 -19.50
CA GLU A 572 28.72 44.46 -19.92
C GLU A 572 28.83 44.69 -21.42
N TRP A 573 27.70 44.83 -22.10
CA TRP A 573 27.61 45.15 -23.51
C TRP A 573 26.79 46.43 -23.71
N ARG A 574 27.28 47.36 -24.55
CA ARG A 574 26.60 48.62 -24.86
C ARG A 574 26.15 48.67 -26.31
N SER A 575 24.89 49.00 -26.55
CA SER A 575 24.36 49.18 -27.90
C SER A 575 24.88 50.50 -28.49
N GLY A 576 25.89 50.43 -29.37
CA GLY A 576 26.39 51.58 -30.13
C GLY A 576 27.89 51.85 -30.09
N GLN A 577 28.69 51.07 -29.34
CA GLN A 577 30.15 51.17 -29.39
C GLN A 577 30.76 50.01 -30.20
N LEU A 578 30.86 50.17 -31.51
CA LEU A 578 31.92 49.50 -32.27
C LEU A 578 33.25 50.17 -31.87
N ARG A 579 34.00 49.59 -30.93
CA ARG A 579 35.39 50.04 -30.68
C ARG A 579 36.20 49.72 -31.93
N THR A 580 36.69 50.77 -32.57
CA THR A 580 37.80 50.68 -33.53
C THR A 580 38.99 50.03 -32.82
N ALA A 581 39.50 48.96 -33.42
CA ALA A 581 40.68 48.24 -32.97
C ALA A 581 41.89 49.19 -32.82
N ARG A 582 42.70 48.97 -31.79
CA ARG A 582 44.05 49.50 -31.68
C ARG A 582 45.01 48.37 -31.40
#